data_AF-A0A925N9M3-F1
#
_entry.id   AF-A0A925N9M3-F1
#
_cell.length_a   1.000
_cell.length_b   1.000
_cell.length_c   1.000
_cell.angle_alpha   90.00
_cell.angle_beta   90.00
_cell.angle_gamma   90.00
#
_symmetry.space_group_name_H-M   'P 1'
#
loop_
_entity.id
_entity.type
_entity.pdbx_description
1 polymer ?
#
loop_
_entity_poly.entity_id
_entity_poly.type
_entity_poly.pdbx_seq_one_letter_code
_entity_poly.pdbx_strand_id
1 'polypeptide(L)'
;NRYIRNSVVNGVCQGGNMTFHGQIDGLLIEGNRIEQDAAAAGCWLMSITQGYTTAEWFRNAVVRNNRLINGGNTAVAVQSAPGILVEGNVVINTQSAYQTGLGIGTTEFQGGDVPDGNATVRNNTGCFTNPNGGSALVRLTSPNSTASNNVMLTGAAATTGVCAR
;
A
#
# COMPACT_ATOMS: atom_id res chain seq x y z
N ASN A 1 -14.53 -2.58 -6.55
CA ASN A 1 -15.46 -2.07 -5.50
C ASN A 1 -15.05 -0.69 -5.01
N ARG A 2 -15.87 -0.02 -4.18
CA ARG A 2 -15.54 1.29 -3.55
C ARG A 2 -15.58 1.19 -2.03
N TYR A 3 -14.49 1.56 -1.37
CA TYR A 3 -14.35 1.60 0.09
C TYR A 3 -13.94 3.00 0.51
N ILE A 4 -14.81 3.71 1.22
CA ILE A 4 -14.68 5.15 1.45
C ILE A 4 -14.90 5.45 2.94
N ARG A 5 -14.03 6.26 3.55
CA ARG A 5 -14.19 6.74 4.93
C ARG A 5 -14.20 5.65 6.01
N ASN A 6 -13.45 4.56 5.82
CA ASN A 6 -13.25 3.55 6.87
C ASN A 6 -12.21 4.00 7.90
N SER A 7 -12.37 3.56 9.14
CA SER A 7 -11.47 3.87 10.28
C SER A 7 -11.32 5.38 10.50
N VAL A 8 -12.39 6.13 10.26
CA VAL A 8 -12.46 7.59 10.38
C VAL A 8 -12.96 7.98 11.77
N VAL A 9 -12.16 8.81 12.44
CA VAL A 9 -12.51 9.47 13.71
C VAL A 9 -12.41 10.97 13.47
N ASN A 10 -13.49 11.71 13.72
CA ASN A 10 -13.57 13.16 13.48
C ASN A 10 -13.16 13.58 12.06
N GLY A 11 -13.59 12.82 11.05
CA GLY A 11 -13.32 13.14 9.63
C GLY A 11 -11.92 12.76 9.14
N VAL A 12 -11.07 12.18 10.00
CA VAL A 12 -9.70 11.77 9.66
C VAL A 12 -9.54 10.26 9.82
N CYS A 13 -8.99 9.58 8.82
CA CYS A 13 -8.61 8.18 8.95
C CYS A 13 -7.45 8.00 9.94
N GLN A 14 -7.55 7.05 10.86
CA GLN A 14 -6.55 6.79 11.90
C GLN A 14 -6.15 5.30 12.03
N GLY A 15 -6.62 4.43 11.13
CA GLY A 15 -6.32 3.00 11.17
C GLY A 15 -6.27 2.35 9.78
N GLY A 16 -6.24 1.01 9.75
CA GLY A 16 -6.35 0.25 8.51
C GLY A 16 -7.76 0.34 7.92
N ASN A 17 -7.88 0.64 6.63
CA ASN A 17 -9.16 0.61 5.91
C ASN A 17 -9.50 -0.83 5.48
N MET A 18 -8.52 -1.56 4.95
CA MET A 18 -8.59 -3.00 4.76
C MET A 18 -7.39 -3.64 5.46
N THR A 19 -7.66 -4.46 6.47
CA THR A 19 -6.61 -5.15 7.24
C THR A 19 -6.77 -6.65 7.11
N PHE A 20 -5.67 -7.33 6.80
CA PHE A 20 -5.56 -8.77 6.67
C PHE A 20 -4.46 -9.26 7.60
N HIS A 21 -4.82 -10.23 8.43
CA HIS A 21 -3.95 -10.99 9.32
C HIS A 21 -4.23 -12.49 9.09
N GLY A 22 -3.29 -13.35 9.47
CA GLY A 22 -3.42 -14.80 9.42
C GLY A 22 -2.67 -15.46 8.27
N GLN A 23 -3.22 -16.59 7.84
CA GLN A 23 -2.64 -17.47 6.82
C GLN A 23 -3.57 -17.50 5.60
N ILE A 24 -3.15 -16.87 4.50
CA ILE A 24 -3.98 -16.72 3.31
C ILE A 24 -3.20 -17.18 2.07
N ASP A 25 -3.78 -18.10 1.32
CA ASP A 25 -3.29 -18.51 0.00
C ASP A 25 -4.20 -17.95 -1.10
N GLY A 26 -3.62 -17.29 -2.09
CA GLY A 26 -4.36 -16.77 -3.24
C GLY A 26 -5.14 -15.49 -2.96
N LEU A 27 -4.63 -14.61 -2.09
CA LEU A 27 -5.24 -13.30 -1.85
C LEU A 27 -5.21 -12.45 -3.13
N LEU A 28 -6.38 -12.18 -3.71
CA LEU A 28 -6.51 -11.29 -4.86
C LEU A 28 -7.25 -10.00 -4.47
N ILE A 29 -6.57 -8.87 -4.60
CA ILE A 29 -7.18 -7.55 -4.44
C ILE A 29 -7.01 -6.76 -5.73
N GLU A 30 -8.09 -6.64 -6.49
CA GLU A 30 -8.07 -5.97 -7.79
C GLU A 30 -9.22 -5.01 -8.06
N GLY A 31 -8.94 -3.96 -8.85
CA GLY A 31 -9.98 -3.09 -9.41
C GLY A 31 -10.77 -2.32 -8.35
N ASN A 32 -10.20 -2.07 -7.17
CA ASN A 32 -10.88 -1.37 -6.09
C ASN A 32 -10.48 0.11 -6.03
N ARG A 33 -11.42 0.97 -5.63
CA ARG A 33 -11.14 2.34 -5.20
C ARG A 33 -11.24 2.38 -3.68
N ILE A 34 -10.13 2.66 -3.00
CA ILE A 34 -10.04 2.81 -1.54
C ILE A 34 -9.64 4.26 -1.27
N GLU A 35 -10.47 5.00 -0.55
CA GLU A 35 -10.37 6.46 -0.49
C GLU A 35 -10.67 7.03 0.88
N GLN A 36 -9.87 8.02 1.27
CA GLN A 36 -10.11 8.88 2.42
C GLN A 36 -10.18 10.35 1.99
N ASP A 37 -10.93 11.13 2.75
CA ASP A 37 -10.92 12.59 2.57
C ASP A 37 -9.63 13.16 3.16
N ALA A 38 -9.32 12.77 4.41
CA ALA A 38 -8.09 13.06 5.11
C ALA A 38 -7.60 11.84 5.91
N ALA A 39 -6.28 11.73 6.09
CA ALA A 39 -5.66 10.62 6.79
C ALA A 39 -4.47 11.07 7.65
N ALA A 40 -4.46 10.63 8.91
CA ALA A 40 -3.35 10.83 9.84
C ALA A 40 -2.25 9.79 9.62
N ALA A 41 -1.08 9.97 10.25
CA ALA A 41 0.02 9.00 10.19
C ALA A 41 -0.36 7.58 10.70
N GLY A 42 -1.46 7.41 11.42
CA GLY A 42 -1.98 6.08 11.78
C GLY A 42 -2.82 5.39 10.70
N CYS A 43 -2.98 5.97 9.51
CA CYS A 43 -3.86 5.42 8.49
C CYS A 43 -3.12 4.60 7.43
N TRP A 44 -3.64 3.40 7.18
CA TRP A 44 -3.24 2.53 6.07
C TRP A 44 -4.46 2.24 5.19
N LEU A 45 -4.35 2.43 3.87
CA LEU A 45 -5.48 2.06 3.00
C LEU A 45 -5.63 0.54 2.90
N MET A 46 -4.50 -0.16 2.89
CA MET A 46 -4.44 -1.62 2.89
C MET A 46 -3.25 -2.08 3.73
N SER A 47 -3.52 -2.96 4.69
CA SER A 47 -2.53 -3.61 5.55
C SER A 47 -2.64 -5.10 5.36
N ILE A 48 -1.69 -5.70 4.65
CA ILE A 48 -1.52 -7.15 4.50
C ILE A 48 -0.30 -7.50 5.32
N THR A 49 -0.47 -7.68 6.62
CA THR A 49 0.66 -7.70 7.55
C THR A 49 0.46 -8.76 8.61
N GLN A 50 1.55 -9.24 9.20
CA GLN A 50 1.42 -9.95 10.47
C GLN A 50 0.78 -9.06 11.56
N GLY A 51 0.11 -9.69 12.50
CA GLY A 51 -0.55 -9.07 13.66
C GLY A 51 -0.90 -10.06 14.79
N TYR A 52 -0.60 -11.35 14.62
CA TYR A 52 -0.84 -12.40 15.59
C TYR A 52 0.46 -12.99 16.15
N THR A 53 0.34 -13.74 17.23
CA THR A 53 1.48 -14.44 17.87
C THR A 53 1.79 -15.80 17.24
N THR A 54 0.98 -16.22 16.27
CA THR A 54 1.12 -17.46 15.51
C THR A 54 1.52 -17.16 14.09
N ALA A 55 2.27 -18.06 13.45
CA ALA A 55 2.78 -17.91 12.09
C ALA A 55 1.73 -17.36 11.10
N GLU A 56 2.10 -16.29 10.41
CA GLU A 56 1.31 -15.67 9.34
C GLU A 56 2.02 -15.75 8.00
N TRP A 57 1.23 -15.76 6.94
CA TRP A 57 1.72 -15.74 5.57
C TRP A 57 0.63 -15.38 4.57
N PHE A 58 1.04 -14.72 3.49
CA PHE A 58 0.19 -14.36 2.37
C PHE A 58 0.82 -14.88 1.07
N ARG A 59 0.58 -16.16 0.77
CA ARG A 59 1.15 -16.83 -0.41
C ARG A 59 0.30 -16.56 -1.63
N ASN A 60 0.95 -16.50 -2.79
CA ASN A 60 0.30 -16.25 -4.08
C ASN A 60 -0.58 -14.99 -4.06
N ALA A 61 -0.16 -13.98 -3.29
CA ALA A 61 -0.90 -12.74 -3.14
C ALA A 61 -0.70 -11.82 -4.36
N VAL A 62 -1.77 -11.16 -4.77
CA VAL A 62 -1.78 -10.23 -5.91
C VAL A 62 -2.57 -8.97 -5.52
N VAL A 63 -1.93 -7.81 -5.63
CA VAL A 63 -2.55 -6.50 -5.47
C VAL A 63 -2.40 -5.74 -6.78
N ARG A 64 -3.49 -5.63 -7.57
CA ARG A 64 -3.39 -5.05 -8.91
C ARG A 64 -4.50 -4.08 -9.31
N ASN A 65 -4.16 -3.09 -10.11
CA ASN A 65 -5.13 -2.18 -10.74
C ASN A 65 -6.08 -1.50 -9.73
N ASN A 66 -5.62 -1.26 -8.50
CA ASN A 66 -6.40 -0.53 -7.50
C ASN A 66 -6.10 0.97 -7.56
N ARG A 67 -7.08 1.79 -7.20
CA ARG A 67 -6.95 3.23 -7.00
C ARG A 67 -6.99 3.53 -5.50
N LEU A 68 -5.88 4.00 -4.95
CA LEU A 68 -5.61 4.14 -3.53
C LEU A 68 -5.43 5.62 -3.21
N ILE A 69 -6.37 6.25 -2.53
CA ILE A 69 -6.45 7.71 -2.42
C ILE A 69 -6.36 8.15 -0.97
N ASN A 70 -5.40 9.04 -0.70
CA ASN A 70 -5.14 9.69 0.59
C ASN A 70 -4.93 8.69 1.73
N GLY A 71 -3.94 7.79 1.56
CA GLY A 71 -3.36 7.08 2.69
C GLY A 71 -2.63 8.03 3.64
N GLY A 72 -2.54 7.65 4.91
CA GLY A 72 -1.79 8.41 5.89
C GLY A 72 -0.31 8.07 5.79
N ASN A 73 0.12 7.08 6.57
CA ASN A 73 1.50 6.62 6.57
C ASN A 73 1.82 5.78 5.33
N THR A 74 1.01 4.75 5.04
CA THR A 74 1.26 3.89 3.88
C THR A 74 -0.02 3.55 3.14
N ALA A 75 -0.03 3.61 1.80
CA ALA A 75 -1.23 3.24 1.05
C ALA A 75 -1.43 1.71 1.07
N VAL A 76 -0.39 0.94 0.73
CA VAL A 76 -0.39 -0.53 0.83
C VAL A 76 0.86 -0.96 1.61
N ALA A 77 0.65 -1.52 2.80
CA ALA A 77 1.69 -2.17 3.59
C ALA A 77 1.58 -3.68 3.43
N VAL A 78 2.70 -4.34 3.12
CA VAL A 78 2.78 -5.79 2.91
C VAL A 78 3.91 -6.36 3.73
N GLN A 79 3.64 -7.46 4.44
CA GLN A 79 4.61 -8.24 5.19
C GLN A 79 4.23 -9.73 5.13
N SER A 80 5.20 -10.61 5.30
CA SER A 80 5.04 -12.07 5.25
C SER A 80 4.37 -12.58 3.96
N ALA A 81 4.66 -11.94 2.83
CA ALA A 81 4.03 -12.21 1.54
C ALA A 81 5.10 -12.59 0.48
N PRO A 82 5.73 -13.78 0.61
CA PRO A 82 6.75 -14.20 -0.35
C PRO A 82 6.16 -14.32 -1.77
N GLY A 83 6.85 -13.72 -2.74
CA GLY A 83 6.47 -13.77 -4.15
C GLY A 83 5.30 -12.86 -4.53
N ILE A 84 4.87 -11.94 -3.66
CA ILE A 84 3.71 -11.07 -3.96
C ILE A 84 3.91 -10.27 -5.25
N LEU A 85 2.84 -10.18 -6.04
CA LEU A 85 2.76 -9.30 -7.21
C LEU A 85 1.96 -8.04 -6.87
N VAL A 86 2.59 -6.88 -7.02
CA VAL A 86 1.95 -5.56 -6.84
C VAL A 86 2.09 -4.76 -8.13
N GLU A 87 1.01 -4.63 -8.91
CA GLU A 87 1.10 -4.02 -10.24
C GLU A 87 -0.06 -3.13 -10.68
N GLY A 88 0.22 -2.15 -11.53
CA GLY A 88 -0.82 -1.34 -12.17
C GLY A 88 -1.64 -0.48 -11.21
N ASN A 89 -1.24 -0.38 -9.94
CA ASN A 89 -1.98 0.40 -8.95
C ASN A 89 -1.69 1.89 -9.13
N VAL A 90 -2.69 2.72 -8.85
CA VAL A 90 -2.58 4.17 -8.84
C VAL A 90 -2.73 4.65 -7.39
N VAL A 91 -1.63 5.12 -6.81
CA VAL A 91 -1.61 5.72 -5.47
C VAL A 91 -1.68 7.22 -5.62
N ILE A 92 -2.64 7.87 -4.96
CA ILE A 92 -2.86 9.31 -5.00
C ILE A 92 -2.76 9.85 -3.58
N ASN A 93 -1.89 10.83 -3.37
CA ASN A 93 -1.83 11.59 -2.14
C ASN A 93 -1.99 13.07 -2.47
N THR A 94 -3.15 13.63 -2.12
CA THR A 94 -3.44 15.06 -2.30
C THR A 94 -3.07 15.89 -1.07
N GLN A 95 -2.56 15.25 -0.02
CA GLN A 95 -2.27 15.88 1.27
C GLN A 95 -0.81 16.34 1.32
N SER A 96 -0.55 17.46 1.99
CA SER A 96 0.81 17.92 2.33
C SER A 96 1.38 17.13 3.51
N ALA A 97 1.56 15.82 3.31
CA ALA A 97 1.94 14.86 4.33
C ALA A 97 2.95 13.85 3.78
N TYR A 98 3.69 13.22 4.70
CA TYR A 98 4.52 12.07 4.35
C TYR A 98 3.64 10.86 4.02
N GLN A 99 3.99 10.11 2.98
CA GLN A 99 3.38 8.81 2.70
C GLN A 99 4.35 7.87 1.96
N THR A 100 4.32 6.59 2.31
CA THR A 100 4.80 5.49 1.45
C THR A 100 3.63 4.99 0.59
N GLY A 101 3.77 4.95 -0.73
CA GLY A 101 2.70 4.37 -1.56
C GLY A 101 2.57 2.86 -1.33
N LEU A 102 3.62 2.12 -1.66
CA LEU A 102 3.70 0.67 -1.64
C LEU A 102 4.91 0.28 -0.78
N GLY A 103 4.65 -0.06 0.49
CA GLY A 103 5.65 -0.57 1.42
C GLY A 103 5.63 -2.09 1.41
N ILE A 104 6.63 -2.71 0.78
CA ILE A 104 6.66 -4.15 0.54
C ILE A 104 7.81 -4.80 1.30
N GLY A 105 7.43 -5.58 2.30
CA GLY A 105 8.29 -6.39 3.13
C GLY A 105 8.65 -5.77 4.47
N THR A 106 9.15 -6.61 5.36
CA THR A 106 9.71 -6.25 6.67
C THR A 106 11.00 -7.05 6.94
N THR A 107 11.71 -6.69 8.00
CA THR A 107 12.85 -7.45 8.56
C THR A 107 12.49 -8.19 9.85
N GLU A 108 11.28 -7.99 10.36
CA GLU A 108 10.83 -8.53 11.65
C GLU A 108 9.81 -9.64 11.40
N PHE A 109 10.19 -10.88 11.72
CA PHE A 109 9.33 -12.06 11.60
C PHE A 109 9.22 -12.72 12.98
N GLN A 110 8.00 -12.83 13.50
CA GLN A 110 7.74 -13.37 14.83
C GLN A 110 6.80 -14.58 14.72
N GLY A 111 6.64 -15.38 15.78
CA GLY A 111 5.61 -16.44 15.79
C GLY A 111 5.73 -17.54 14.72
N GLY A 112 6.80 -17.58 13.93
CA GLY A 112 6.94 -18.47 12.77
C GLY A 112 6.46 -17.88 11.44
N ASP A 113 6.27 -16.55 11.37
CA ASP A 113 5.96 -15.81 10.15
C ASP A 113 6.90 -16.18 9.01
N VAL A 114 6.33 -16.32 7.81
CA VAL A 114 7.11 -16.67 6.63
C VAL A 114 7.86 -15.43 6.15
N PRO A 115 9.19 -15.48 6.00
CA PRO A 115 9.96 -14.33 5.52
C PRO A 115 9.51 -13.84 4.15
N ASP A 116 9.52 -12.53 3.98
CA ASP A 116 9.34 -11.90 2.68
C ASP A 116 10.47 -12.26 1.71
N GLY A 117 10.17 -12.26 0.42
CA GLY A 117 11.18 -12.36 -0.63
C GLY A 117 10.58 -12.45 -2.02
N ASN A 118 11.38 -12.16 -3.04
CA ASN A 118 11.02 -12.34 -4.46
C ASN A 118 9.75 -11.58 -4.89
N ALA A 119 9.44 -10.44 -4.27
CA ALA A 119 8.29 -9.64 -4.66
C ALA A 119 8.50 -9.02 -6.06
N THR A 120 7.42 -8.84 -6.80
CA THR A 120 7.43 -8.11 -8.08
C THR A 120 6.54 -6.88 -7.96
N VAL A 121 7.13 -5.69 -8.04
CA VAL A 121 6.41 -4.42 -7.97
C VAL A 121 6.59 -3.67 -9.27
N ARG A 122 5.55 -3.61 -10.11
CA ARG A 122 5.71 -3.04 -11.46
C ARG A 122 4.55 -2.22 -11.99
N ASN A 123 4.84 -1.28 -12.87
CA ASN A 123 3.84 -0.48 -13.58
C ASN A 123 2.88 0.27 -12.65
N ASN A 124 3.31 0.62 -11.43
CA ASN A 124 2.48 1.41 -10.51
C ASN A 124 2.73 2.91 -10.73
N THR A 125 1.69 3.71 -10.53
CA THR A 125 1.75 5.17 -10.65
C THR A 125 1.45 5.82 -9.31
N GLY A 126 2.32 6.72 -8.87
CA GLY A 126 2.15 7.57 -7.71
C GLY A 126 1.85 9.00 -8.13
N CYS A 127 0.79 9.60 -7.60
CA CYS A 127 0.39 10.98 -7.86
C CYS A 127 0.41 11.74 -6.53
N PHE A 128 1.51 12.41 -6.22
CA PHE A 128 1.73 13.05 -4.92
C PHE A 128 1.77 14.57 -5.15
N THR A 129 0.69 15.29 -4.83
CA THR A 129 0.59 16.72 -5.19
C THR A 129 1.64 17.56 -4.48
N ASN A 130 1.86 17.32 -3.19
CA ASN A 130 2.83 18.03 -2.37
C ASN A 130 3.44 17.10 -1.28
N PRO A 131 4.24 16.09 -1.65
CA PRO A 131 4.77 15.13 -0.70
C PRO A 131 5.76 15.77 0.29
N ASN A 132 5.65 15.44 1.58
CA ASN A 132 6.71 15.77 2.53
C ASN A 132 7.98 14.96 2.23
N GLY A 133 9.12 15.46 2.72
CA GLY A 133 10.42 14.82 2.60
C GLY A 133 10.38 13.35 2.98
N GLY A 134 11.04 12.52 2.17
CA GLY A 134 11.06 11.07 2.34
C GLY A 134 9.81 10.34 1.84
N SER A 135 8.77 10.99 1.31
CA SER A 135 7.69 10.23 0.64
C SER A 135 8.23 9.47 -0.57
N ALA A 136 7.68 8.28 -0.82
CA ALA A 136 8.10 7.45 -1.95
C ALA A 136 6.92 6.59 -2.43
N LEU A 137 6.82 6.36 -3.74
CA LEU A 137 5.83 5.42 -4.27
C LEU A 137 6.14 3.98 -3.87
N VAL A 138 7.40 3.54 -3.96
CA VAL A 138 7.80 2.17 -3.65
C VAL A 138 8.89 2.17 -2.59
N ARG A 139 8.69 1.39 -1.54
CA ARG A 139 9.74 1.00 -0.58
C ARG A 139 9.80 -0.51 -0.52
N LEU A 140 10.94 -1.07 -0.93
CA LEU A 140 11.19 -2.51 -0.87
C LEU A 140 12.15 -2.81 0.29
N THR A 141 11.67 -3.61 1.24
CA THR A 141 12.51 -4.25 2.26
C THR A 141 12.63 -5.76 1.99
N SER A 142 11.69 -6.31 1.22
CA SER A 142 11.69 -7.72 0.80
C SER A 142 12.91 -8.06 -0.08
N PRO A 143 13.77 -9.02 0.30
CA PRO A 143 14.97 -9.39 -0.44
C PRO A 143 14.65 -10.04 -1.80
N ASN A 144 15.61 -9.97 -2.75
CA ASN A 144 15.49 -10.53 -4.10
C ASN A 144 14.27 -10.03 -4.89
N SER A 145 13.72 -8.88 -4.51
CA SER A 145 12.54 -8.30 -5.14
C SER A 145 12.91 -7.42 -6.32
N THR A 146 11.98 -7.27 -7.26
CA THR A 146 12.13 -6.42 -8.43
C THR A 146 11.14 -5.25 -8.37
N ALA A 147 11.64 -4.04 -8.64
CA ALA A 147 10.82 -2.86 -8.91
C ALA A 147 11.11 -2.35 -10.32
N SER A 148 10.11 -2.35 -11.20
CA SER A 148 10.29 -1.91 -12.59
C SER A 148 9.12 -1.04 -13.06
N ASN A 149 9.41 -0.02 -13.88
CA ASN A 149 8.39 0.84 -14.51
C ASN A 149 7.39 1.47 -13.52
N ASN A 150 7.80 1.71 -12.28
CA ASN A 150 7.00 2.48 -11.32
C ASN A 150 7.32 3.96 -11.50
N VAL A 151 6.29 4.81 -11.57
CA VAL A 151 6.46 6.25 -11.84
C VAL A 151 5.81 7.05 -10.72
N MET A 152 6.54 7.98 -10.13
CA MET A 152 6.02 8.94 -9.17
C MET A 152 5.98 10.33 -9.80
N LEU A 153 4.79 10.89 -9.95
CA LEU A 153 4.51 12.23 -10.40
C LEU A 153 4.27 13.14 -9.19
N THR A 154 4.77 14.37 -9.27
CA THR A 154 4.61 15.38 -8.22
C THR A 154 4.14 16.73 -8.76
N GLY A 155 3.66 17.61 -7.88
CA GLY A 155 3.22 18.95 -8.26
C GLY A 155 2.05 18.92 -9.25
N ALA A 156 2.10 19.80 -10.26
CA ALA A 156 1.05 19.90 -11.27
C ALA A 156 0.89 18.63 -12.14
N ALA A 157 1.96 17.84 -12.33
CA ALA A 157 1.86 16.58 -13.06
C ALA A 157 1.01 15.54 -12.31
N ALA A 158 0.93 15.66 -10.97
CA ALA A 158 0.17 14.77 -10.11
C ALA A 158 -1.35 15.08 -10.05
N THR A 159 -1.88 15.93 -10.95
CA THR A 159 -3.31 16.30 -10.97
C THR A 159 -4.01 16.04 -12.30
N THR A 160 -3.31 15.50 -13.30
CA THR A 160 -3.85 15.31 -14.67
C THR A 160 -3.79 13.84 -15.11
N GLY A 161 -4.53 13.50 -16.18
CA GLY A 161 -4.52 12.14 -16.75
C GLY A 161 -4.92 11.07 -15.73
N VAL A 162 -4.09 10.04 -15.57
CA VAL A 162 -4.31 8.96 -14.58
C VAL A 162 -4.37 9.47 -13.12
N CYS A 163 -3.79 10.66 -12.86
CA CYS A 163 -3.79 11.32 -11.56
C CYS A 163 -5.02 12.22 -11.31
N ALA A 164 -5.91 12.40 -12.29
CA ALA A 164 -7.14 13.17 -12.10
C ALA A 164 -8.09 12.45 -11.11
N ARG A 165 -8.44 13.10 -9.99
CA ARG A 165 -9.22 12.49 -8.91
C ARG A 165 -10.72 12.46 -9.20
#